data_AF-R0FEG4-F1
#
_entry.id   AF-R0FEG4-F1
#
_cell.length_a   1.000
_cell.length_b   1.000
_cell.length_c   1.000
_cell.angle_alpha   90.00
_cell.angle_beta   90.00
_cell.angle_gamma   90.00
#
_symmetry.space_group_name_H-M   'P 1'
#
loop_
_entity.id
_entity.type
_entity.pdbx_description
1 polymer ?
#
loop_
_entity_poly.entity_id
_entity_poly.type
_entity_poly.pdbx_seq_one_letter_code
_entity_poly.pdbx_strand_id
1 'polypeptide(L)'
;MTASENIAAAINQIDEKKEKLKKAFDDLQSHRSLLSPSFSLSWSEIDSHFSSLQSSLSNRFRLLQSATSSEDESCRLDTSEAGESSERVAEESAVEPELRTLCEKNDGIGLITYLIRCWDDDAPLNLEVSAAIRYSHNPASMVVDAIDGFNQKKHTPSSSSGKSFDVRRIFVLLMEALIEINADITDDTRKRAKKLAYGWKTKIDTKPFEALVFLHLVAAFELGSEFASEELSGYVFMIARYRQATSVCNKIDLGSEIVGKLIRKLLDSGKPILAVRFMYECGMTDGFEPIPVLKSYIKDSREAALRVCTEDNYSLRSQNEAIDKELSALKAAIKIIKDQNLESEFTQEKVEERVEELEKYKALRKRNATNPPQQESQQKEKKRARDCNVTQVSAPSQQLLPRPEALLMPEHSHHGLPLNPYGLMTSAYTGVVVNPLAGLLGSAATPQPIYFAQQTGLVLPLQYQPPYYSQ
;
A
#
# COMPACT_ATOMS: atom_id res chain seq x y z
N MET A 1 35.91 -6.07 -15.71
CA MET A 1 35.02 -5.07 -16.32
C MET A 1 34.84 -3.94 -15.33
N THR A 2 35.01 -2.69 -15.76
CA THR A 2 34.71 -1.52 -14.92
C THR A 2 33.19 -1.35 -14.79
N ALA A 3 32.73 -0.61 -13.77
CA ALA A 3 31.31 -0.32 -13.61
C ALA A 3 30.70 0.34 -14.86
N SER A 4 31.47 1.19 -15.55
CA SER A 4 31.09 1.84 -16.80
C SER A 4 30.88 0.83 -17.95
N GLU A 5 31.76 -0.16 -18.10
CA GLU A 5 31.63 -1.21 -19.11
C GLU A 5 30.38 -2.08 -18.89
N ASN A 6 30.05 -2.38 -17.63
CA ASN A 6 28.84 -3.14 -17.29
C ASN A 6 27.57 -2.38 -17.65
N ILE A 7 27.54 -1.06 -17.41
CA ILE A 7 26.39 -0.20 -17.74
C ILE A 7 26.25 -0.07 -19.26
N ALA A 8 27.35 0.14 -19.99
CA ALA A 8 27.35 0.17 -21.45
C ALA A 8 26.80 -1.14 -22.05
N ALA A 9 27.25 -2.28 -21.52
CA ALA A 9 26.78 -3.59 -21.95
C ALA A 9 25.28 -3.78 -21.67
N ALA A 10 24.78 -3.30 -20.52
CA ALA A 10 23.36 -3.36 -20.18
C ALA A 10 22.48 -2.47 -21.08
N ILE A 11 22.94 -1.27 -21.43
CA ILE A 11 22.24 -0.36 -22.35
C ILE A 11 22.14 -0.97 -23.75
N ASN A 12 23.20 -1.60 -24.24
CA ASN A 12 23.21 -2.26 -25.56
C ASN A 12 22.29 -3.49 -25.63
N GLN A 13 21.97 -4.13 -24.49
CA GLN A 13 20.99 -5.23 -24.45
C GLN A 13 19.53 -4.77 -24.57
N ILE A 14 19.25 -3.46 -24.44
CA ILE A 14 17.88 -2.94 -24.49
C ILE A 14 17.26 -3.19 -25.87
N ASP A 15 18.01 -3.01 -26.96
CA ASP A 15 17.51 -3.24 -28.32
C ASP A 15 17.13 -4.71 -28.55
N GLU A 16 17.97 -5.66 -28.11
CA GLU A 16 17.69 -7.09 -28.22
C GLU A 16 16.44 -7.49 -27.41
N LYS A 17 16.28 -6.92 -26.20
CA LYS A 17 15.09 -7.17 -25.37
C LYS A 17 13.83 -6.54 -25.97
N LYS A 18 13.96 -5.36 -26.57
CA LYS A 18 12.85 -4.68 -27.27
C LYS A 18 12.41 -5.48 -28.49
N GLU A 19 13.33 -6.09 -29.23
CA GLU A 19 13.03 -6.99 -30.34
C GLU A 19 12.32 -8.27 -29.88
N LYS A 20 12.80 -8.90 -28.80
CA LYS A 20 12.12 -10.06 -28.18
C LYS A 20 10.70 -9.71 -27.72
N LEU A 21 10.52 -8.53 -27.13
CA LEU A 21 9.21 -8.03 -26.72
C LEU A 21 8.29 -7.80 -27.92
N LYS A 22 8.82 -7.27 -29.02
CA LYS A 22 8.07 -7.10 -30.27
C LYS A 22 7.55 -8.43 -30.80
N LYS A 23 8.41 -9.44 -30.81
CA LYS A 23 8.03 -10.79 -31.24
C LYS A 23 6.91 -11.38 -30.36
N ALA A 24 7.01 -11.22 -29.04
CA ALA A 24 5.96 -11.66 -28.13
C ALA A 24 4.64 -10.87 -28.31
N PHE A 25 4.73 -9.57 -28.63
CA PHE A 25 3.58 -8.74 -28.95
C PHE A 25 2.90 -9.17 -30.25
N ASP A 26 3.68 -9.47 -31.30
CA ASP A 26 3.17 -9.95 -32.59
C ASP A 26 2.52 -11.34 -32.44
N ASP A 27 3.14 -12.25 -31.66
CA ASP A 27 2.56 -13.55 -31.31
C ASP A 27 1.23 -13.39 -30.55
N LEU A 28 1.17 -12.48 -29.57
CA LEU A 28 -0.06 -12.19 -28.83
C LEU A 28 -1.15 -11.61 -29.75
N GLN A 29 -0.76 -10.75 -30.68
CA GLN A 29 -1.66 -10.14 -31.65
C GLN A 29 -2.20 -11.15 -32.66
N SER A 30 -1.43 -12.20 -32.98
CA SER A 30 -1.89 -13.31 -33.84
C SER A 30 -3.08 -14.08 -33.22
N HIS A 31 -3.19 -14.05 -31.88
CA HIS A 31 -4.27 -14.67 -31.11
C HIS A 31 -5.37 -13.68 -30.68
N ARG A 32 -5.47 -12.51 -31.35
CA ARG A 32 -6.41 -11.43 -31.00
C ARG A 32 -7.88 -11.85 -30.94
N SER A 33 -8.29 -12.89 -31.67
CA SER A 33 -9.65 -13.45 -31.59
C SER A 33 -9.99 -14.08 -30.23
N LEU A 34 -8.98 -14.43 -29.43
CA LEU A 34 -9.11 -14.95 -28.06
C LEU A 34 -9.02 -13.85 -26.99
N LEU A 35 -8.69 -12.62 -27.39
CA LEU A 35 -8.55 -11.46 -26.50
C LEU A 35 -9.85 -10.65 -26.48
N SER A 36 -10.13 -10.04 -25.33
CA SER A 36 -11.31 -9.19 -25.18
C SER A 36 -11.23 -7.98 -26.14
N PRO A 37 -12.33 -7.53 -26.76
CA PRO A 37 -12.34 -6.35 -27.64
C PRO A 37 -11.84 -5.06 -26.99
N SER A 38 -11.74 -5.04 -25.66
CA SER A 38 -11.21 -3.93 -24.84
C SER A 38 -9.69 -3.88 -24.74
N PHE A 39 -8.94 -4.84 -25.32
CA PHE A 39 -7.48 -4.78 -25.37
C PHE A 39 -7.02 -3.95 -26.58
N SER A 40 -6.94 -2.63 -26.39
CA SER A 40 -6.40 -1.67 -27.37
C SER A 40 -5.01 -1.18 -26.93
N LEU A 41 -4.00 -2.04 -27.06
CA LEU A 41 -2.61 -1.64 -26.87
C LEU A 41 -1.94 -1.57 -28.24
N SER A 42 -1.35 -0.42 -28.57
CA SER A 42 -0.59 -0.26 -29.81
C SER A 42 0.90 -0.49 -29.57
N TRP A 43 1.56 -1.18 -30.51
CA TRP A 43 3.02 -1.31 -30.45
C TRP A 43 3.70 0.07 -30.47
N SER A 44 3.14 1.04 -31.18
CA SER A 44 3.66 2.41 -31.25
C SER A 44 3.76 3.11 -29.90
N GLU A 45 2.78 2.92 -29.01
CA GLU A 45 2.81 3.50 -27.65
C GLU A 45 3.91 2.86 -26.81
N ILE A 46 4.03 1.53 -26.88
CA ILE A 46 5.06 0.75 -26.17
C ILE A 46 6.45 1.13 -26.69
N ASP A 47 6.62 1.16 -28.01
CA ASP A 47 7.89 1.48 -28.68
C ASP A 47 8.36 2.90 -28.37
N SER A 48 7.44 3.88 -28.38
CA SER A 48 7.72 5.27 -28.02
C SER A 48 8.21 5.40 -26.58
N HIS A 49 7.52 4.73 -25.64
CA HIS A 49 7.90 4.75 -24.23
C HIS A 49 9.29 4.15 -23.99
N PHE A 50 9.57 2.97 -24.56
CA PHE A 50 10.89 2.34 -24.42
C PHE A 50 12.00 3.13 -25.11
N SER A 51 11.73 3.73 -26.28
CA SER A 51 12.71 4.57 -26.98
C SER A 51 13.04 5.84 -26.21
N SER A 52 12.05 6.45 -25.55
CA SER A 52 12.24 7.60 -24.65
C SER A 52 13.14 7.24 -23.46
N LEU A 53 12.85 6.10 -22.79
CA LEU A 53 13.67 5.59 -21.69
C LEU A 53 15.11 5.28 -22.12
N GLN A 54 15.29 4.60 -23.26
CA GLN A 54 16.61 4.28 -23.80
C GLN A 54 17.41 5.55 -24.12
N SER A 55 16.77 6.56 -24.70
CA SER A 55 17.40 7.85 -24.99
C SER A 55 17.82 8.58 -23.72
N SER A 56 16.96 8.57 -22.70
CA SER A 56 17.24 9.15 -21.38
C SER A 56 18.42 8.46 -20.68
N LEU A 57 18.42 7.12 -20.64
CA LEU A 57 19.50 6.33 -20.03
C LEU A 57 20.83 6.50 -20.77
N SER A 58 20.80 6.52 -22.10
CA SER A 58 22.00 6.74 -22.92
C SER A 58 22.58 8.14 -22.71
N ASN A 59 21.72 9.15 -22.60
CA ASN A 59 22.16 10.52 -22.33
C ASN A 59 22.80 10.65 -20.94
N ARG A 60 22.17 10.09 -19.91
CA ARG A 60 22.72 10.04 -18.55
C ARG A 60 24.04 9.30 -18.49
N PHE A 61 24.16 8.17 -19.18
CA PHE A 61 25.41 7.42 -19.22
C PHE A 61 26.55 8.19 -19.91
N ARG A 62 26.26 8.90 -21.00
CA ARG A 62 27.23 9.79 -21.66
C ARG A 62 27.69 10.92 -20.74
N LEU A 63 26.78 11.52 -19.97
CA LEU A 63 27.12 12.55 -18.99
C LEU A 63 28.05 12.00 -17.89
N LEU A 64 27.78 10.78 -17.40
CA LEU A 64 28.66 10.09 -16.45
C LEU A 64 30.05 9.84 -17.02
N GLN A 65 30.16 9.40 -18.28
CA GLN A 65 31.47 9.20 -18.93
C GLN A 65 32.23 10.51 -19.14
N SER A 66 31.56 11.61 -19.45
CA SER A 66 32.21 12.92 -19.58
C SER A 66 32.73 13.44 -18.24
N ALA A 67 32.03 13.17 -17.13
CA ALA A 67 32.47 13.54 -15.79
C ALA A 67 33.73 12.76 -15.38
N THR A 68 33.77 11.45 -15.61
CA THR A 68 34.93 10.60 -15.25
C THR A 68 36.17 10.86 -16.10
N SER A 69 36.02 11.37 -17.33
CA SER A 69 37.16 11.75 -18.19
C SER A 69 37.84 13.07 -17.78
N SER A 70 37.23 13.87 -16.90
CA SER A 70 37.76 15.18 -16.47
C SER A 70 38.65 15.12 -15.23
N GLU A 71 38.72 13.97 -14.55
CA GLU A 71 39.46 13.80 -13.29
C GLU A 71 40.92 13.34 -13.49
N ASP A 72 41.32 12.88 -14.68
CA ASP A 72 42.67 12.33 -14.96
C ASP A 72 43.71 13.35 -15.50
N GLU A 73 43.32 14.60 -15.78
CA GLU A 73 44.19 15.65 -16.36
C GLU A 73 44.25 16.93 -15.51
N SER A 74 44.43 16.81 -14.19
CA SER A 74 44.91 17.94 -13.39
C SER A 74 45.61 17.47 -12.11
N CYS A 75 46.88 17.11 -12.24
CA CYS A 75 47.80 17.01 -11.10
C CYS A 75 49.18 17.51 -11.52
N ARG A 76 49.49 18.76 -11.16
CA ARG A 76 50.84 19.22 -10.75
C ARG A 76 50.80 20.71 -10.37
N LEU A 77 50.83 21.00 -9.06
CA LEU A 77 51.87 21.79 -8.37
C LEU A 77 51.39 22.28 -6.98
N ASP A 78 52.04 21.73 -5.95
CA ASP A 78 52.58 22.31 -4.70
C ASP A 78 51.78 23.19 -3.72
N THR A 79 51.57 22.59 -2.54
CA THR A 79 51.79 23.06 -1.14
C THR A 79 51.21 24.39 -0.65
N SER A 80 50.22 24.35 0.26
CA SER A 80 50.39 24.53 1.73
C SER A 80 49.07 24.87 2.46
N GLU A 81 48.92 24.24 3.63
CA GLU A 81 48.13 24.63 4.82
C GLU A 81 46.61 24.32 4.93
N ALA A 82 46.33 23.60 6.03
CA ALA A 82 45.14 23.59 6.90
C ALA A 82 43.80 22.98 6.40
N GLY A 83 43.59 21.71 6.77
CA GLY A 83 42.52 21.27 7.70
C GLY A 83 41.04 21.44 7.31
N GLU A 84 40.35 20.30 7.27
CA GLU A 84 38.88 20.13 7.31
C GLU A 84 38.07 20.41 6.03
N SER A 85 38.07 19.46 5.10
CA SER A 85 36.88 19.14 4.28
C SER A 85 37.16 17.94 3.38
N SER A 86 36.78 16.72 3.80
CA SER A 86 36.90 15.53 2.94
C SER A 86 35.60 14.73 2.79
N GLU A 87 34.45 15.33 3.10
CA GLU A 87 33.12 14.72 2.88
C GLU A 87 32.24 15.48 1.87
N ARG A 88 32.55 16.72 1.48
CA ARG A 88 31.68 17.52 0.60
C ARG A 88 31.77 17.20 -0.90
N VAL A 89 32.84 16.55 -1.36
CA VAL A 89 33.15 16.50 -2.80
C VAL A 89 32.38 15.40 -3.55
N ALA A 90 31.82 14.40 -2.86
CA ALA A 90 31.09 13.30 -3.51
C ALA A 90 29.58 13.56 -3.76
N GLU A 91 28.98 14.59 -3.14
CA GLU A 91 27.54 14.90 -3.24
C GLU A 91 27.18 15.91 -4.35
N GLU A 92 28.17 16.55 -4.99
CA GLU A 92 27.93 17.71 -5.87
C GLU A 92 27.35 17.38 -7.27
N SER A 93 27.34 16.12 -7.71
CA SER A 93 27.00 15.76 -9.11
C SER A 93 25.63 15.10 -9.34
N ALA A 94 24.80 14.89 -8.30
CA ALA A 94 23.58 14.08 -8.40
C ALA A 94 22.24 14.87 -8.41
N VAL A 95 22.24 16.15 -8.07
CA VAL A 95 21.00 16.94 -7.93
C VAL A 95 20.63 17.60 -9.26
N GLU A 96 19.37 17.44 -9.70
CA GLU A 96 18.84 18.08 -10.89
C GLU A 96 19.02 19.62 -10.84
N PRO A 97 19.50 20.25 -11.93
CA PRO A 97 19.97 21.63 -11.90
C PRO A 97 18.86 22.66 -11.64
N GLU A 98 17.62 22.42 -12.10
CA GLU A 98 16.48 23.30 -11.80
C GLU A 98 16.13 23.25 -10.30
N LEU A 99 16.03 22.05 -9.72
CA LEU A 99 15.78 21.83 -8.30
C LEU A 99 16.84 22.49 -7.41
N ARG A 100 18.12 22.34 -7.77
CA ARG A 100 19.23 23.01 -7.07
C ARG A 100 19.09 24.53 -7.13
N THR A 101 18.86 25.07 -8.32
CA THR A 101 18.73 26.53 -8.55
C THR A 101 17.59 27.13 -7.72
N LEU A 102 16.47 26.41 -7.57
CA LEU A 102 15.34 26.84 -6.76
C LEU A 102 15.71 26.94 -5.27
N CYS A 103 16.47 25.97 -4.75
CA CYS A 103 16.93 25.96 -3.37
C CYS A 103 17.98 27.07 -3.10
N GLU A 104 18.96 27.25 -3.99
CA GLU A 104 19.97 28.33 -3.88
C GLU A 104 19.33 29.73 -3.82
N LYS A 105 18.26 29.94 -4.61
CA LYS A 105 17.51 31.20 -4.65
C LYS A 105 16.50 31.36 -3.52
N ASN A 106 16.34 30.35 -2.66
CA ASN A 106 15.26 30.27 -1.66
C ASN A 106 13.85 30.43 -2.26
N ASP A 107 13.63 29.97 -3.50
CA ASP A 107 12.32 30.04 -4.16
C ASP A 107 11.43 28.86 -3.73
N GLY A 108 10.90 28.94 -2.52
CA GLY A 108 10.06 27.89 -1.95
C GLY A 108 8.76 27.63 -2.72
N ILE A 109 8.17 28.65 -3.33
CA ILE A 109 6.95 28.51 -4.14
C ILE A 109 7.27 27.83 -5.48
N GLY A 110 8.37 28.24 -6.13
CA GLY A 110 8.89 27.59 -7.33
C GLY A 110 9.24 26.13 -7.06
N LEU A 111 9.85 25.84 -5.90
CA LEU A 111 10.15 24.49 -5.44
C LEU A 111 8.89 23.61 -5.33
N ILE A 112 7.84 24.08 -4.64
CA ILE A 112 6.57 23.31 -4.59
C ILE A 112 6.01 23.11 -5.99
N THR A 113 6.02 24.15 -6.83
CA THR A 113 5.46 24.08 -8.20
C THR A 113 6.21 23.07 -9.07
N TYR A 114 7.55 23.08 -8.98
CA TYR A 114 8.42 22.10 -9.62
C TYR A 114 8.09 20.68 -9.15
N LEU A 115 7.96 20.48 -7.83
CA LEU A 115 7.65 19.16 -7.25
C LEU A 115 6.26 18.67 -7.66
N ILE A 116 5.25 19.53 -7.81
CA ILE A 116 3.94 19.15 -8.36
C ILE A 116 4.07 18.63 -9.79
N ARG A 117 4.92 19.26 -10.61
CA ARG A 117 5.13 18.89 -12.02
C ARG A 117 5.88 17.57 -12.16
N CYS A 118 6.87 17.35 -11.32
CA CYS A 118 7.76 16.19 -11.38
C CYS A 118 7.29 15.01 -10.51
N TRP A 119 6.19 15.17 -9.76
CA TRP A 119 5.70 14.13 -8.85
C TRP A 119 5.35 12.85 -9.60
N ASP A 120 5.98 11.75 -9.18
CA ASP A 120 5.67 10.40 -9.61
C ASP A 120 5.49 9.53 -8.36
N ASP A 121 4.36 8.82 -8.28
CA ASP A 121 4.09 7.94 -7.13
C ASP A 121 4.99 6.69 -7.12
N ASP A 122 5.61 6.36 -8.27
CA ASP A 122 6.47 5.19 -8.42
C ASP A 122 7.97 5.53 -8.24
N ALA A 123 8.34 6.81 -8.12
CA ALA A 123 9.73 7.26 -8.00
C ALA A 123 10.03 7.95 -6.65
N PRO A 124 11.08 7.54 -5.91
CA PRO A 124 11.44 8.17 -4.65
C PRO A 124 12.19 9.50 -4.89
N LEU A 125 11.51 10.63 -4.71
CA LEU A 125 12.13 11.98 -4.77
C LEU A 125 12.82 12.41 -3.46
N ASN A 126 12.68 11.63 -2.38
CA ASN A 126 13.07 12.05 -1.04
C ASN A 126 14.58 12.33 -0.93
N LEU A 127 15.46 11.42 -1.39
CA LEU A 127 16.91 11.62 -1.30
C LEU A 127 17.38 12.85 -2.12
N GLU A 128 16.84 13.03 -3.32
CA GLU A 128 17.23 14.14 -4.19
C GLU A 128 16.79 15.49 -3.61
N VAL A 129 15.57 15.57 -3.07
CA VAL A 129 15.06 16.76 -2.40
C VAL A 129 15.86 17.07 -1.13
N SER A 130 16.18 16.05 -0.32
CA SER A 130 17.03 16.21 0.88
C SER A 130 18.41 16.75 0.52
N ALA A 131 19.04 16.24 -0.55
CA ALA A 131 20.31 16.76 -1.04
C ALA A 131 20.18 18.20 -1.57
N ALA A 132 19.12 18.50 -2.33
CA ALA A 132 18.91 19.82 -2.92
C ALA A 132 18.69 20.93 -1.87
N ILE A 133 17.93 20.64 -0.81
CA ILE A 133 17.59 21.63 0.21
C ILE A 133 18.84 22.11 0.97
N ARG A 134 19.93 21.33 1.00
CA ARG A 134 21.21 21.74 1.60
C ARG A 134 21.86 22.94 0.89
N TYR A 135 21.50 23.23 -0.36
CA TYR A 135 21.98 24.40 -1.10
C TYR A 135 21.25 25.70 -0.73
N SER A 136 20.14 25.61 0.00
CA SER A 136 19.47 26.78 0.56
C SER A 136 20.26 27.36 1.73
N HIS A 137 20.38 28.69 1.78
CA HIS A 137 21.02 29.38 2.91
C HIS A 137 20.21 29.26 4.21
N ASN A 138 18.89 29.13 4.13
CA ASN A 138 17.97 29.03 5.28
C ASN A 138 16.85 28.03 4.95
N PRO A 139 17.14 26.72 4.92
CA PRO A 139 16.21 25.71 4.42
C PRO A 139 14.90 25.65 5.21
N ALA A 140 14.99 25.76 6.55
CA ALA A 140 13.82 25.79 7.42
C ALA A 140 12.90 26.98 7.11
N SER A 141 13.47 28.18 6.93
CA SER A 141 12.70 29.39 6.58
C SER A 141 12.02 29.24 5.23
N MET A 142 12.78 28.81 4.21
CA MET A 142 12.27 28.59 2.86
C MET A 142 11.06 27.65 2.87
N VAL A 143 11.13 26.54 3.60
CA VAL A 143 10.04 25.55 3.67
C VAL A 143 8.80 26.12 4.38
N VAL A 144 8.95 26.82 5.51
CA VAL A 144 7.79 27.46 6.19
C VAL A 144 7.12 28.48 5.27
N ASP A 145 7.92 29.34 4.64
CA ASP A 145 7.41 30.40 3.79
C ASP A 145 6.75 29.83 2.52
N ALA A 146 7.28 28.73 1.99
CA ALA A 146 6.68 27.97 0.90
C ALA A 146 5.29 27.42 1.28
N ILE A 147 5.21 26.75 2.42
CA ILE A 147 3.98 26.12 2.91
C ILE A 147 2.92 27.20 3.21
N ASP A 148 3.28 28.25 3.93
CA ASP A 148 2.35 29.35 4.25
C ASP A 148 1.89 30.09 2.99
N GLY A 149 2.83 30.43 2.11
CA GLY A 149 2.53 31.10 0.84
C GLY A 149 1.62 30.27 -0.07
N PHE A 150 1.81 28.95 -0.13
CA PHE A 150 0.95 28.07 -0.91
C PHE A 150 -0.46 27.95 -0.31
N ASN A 151 -0.59 27.91 1.02
CA ASN A 151 -1.90 27.90 1.68
C ASN A 151 -2.72 29.17 1.46
N GLN A 152 -2.05 30.31 1.21
CA GLN A 152 -2.70 31.59 0.93
C GLN A 152 -3.14 31.75 -0.53
N LYS A 153 -2.60 30.94 -1.45
CA LYS A 153 -3.01 30.96 -2.86
C LYS A 153 -4.41 30.34 -3.02
N LYS A 154 -5.33 31.12 -3.58
CA LYS A 154 -6.71 30.68 -3.87
C LYS A 154 -6.82 29.68 -5.02
N HIS A 155 -5.76 29.52 -5.82
CA HIS A 155 -5.72 28.64 -6.98
C HIS A 155 -4.48 27.74 -6.93
N THR A 156 -4.70 26.42 -6.88
CA THR A 156 -3.66 25.42 -7.09
C THR A 156 -3.51 25.16 -8.60
N PRO A 157 -2.31 25.24 -9.18
CA PRO A 157 -2.11 24.87 -10.59
C PRO A 157 -2.52 23.40 -10.78
N SER A 158 -3.32 23.10 -11.80
CA SER A 158 -3.76 21.72 -12.07
C SER A 158 -2.58 20.87 -12.53
N SER A 159 -2.47 19.64 -12.02
CA SER A 159 -1.55 18.64 -12.58
C SER A 159 -1.85 18.43 -14.07
N SER A 160 -0.80 18.23 -14.88
CA SER A 160 -0.90 17.87 -16.31
C SER A 160 -1.69 16.57 -16.55
N SER A 161 -1.93 15.78 -15.51
CA SER A 161 -2.62 14.49 -15.55
C SER A 161 -4.15 14.54 -15.42
N GLY A 162 -4.76 15.71 -15.20
CA GLY A 162 -6.20 15.85 -14.97
C GLY A 162 -6.71 15.28 -13.64
N LYS A 163 -5.84 14.64 -12.83
CA LYS A 163 -6.13 14.24 -11.44
C LYS A 163 -5.80 15.38 -10.49
N SER A 164 -6.63 15.58 -9.47
CA SER A 164 -6.33 16.52 -8.38
C SER A 164 -5.14 15.98 -7.57
N PHE A 165 -4.01 16.67 -7.63
CA PHE A 165 -2.85 16.35 -6.81
C PHE A 165 -3.00 16.97 -5.41
N ASP A 166 -2.76 16.19 -4.37
CA ASP A 166 -2.79 16.69 -2.99
C ASP A 166 -1.43 17.28 -2.59
N VAL A 167 -1.31 18.60 -2.67
CA VAL A 167 -0.08 19.35 -2.37
C VAL A 167 0.49 19.05 -0.97
N ARG A 168 -0.35 18.60 -0.04
CA ARG A 168 0.09 18.26 1.32
C ARG A 168 1.10 17.10 1.34
N ARG A 169 1.10 16.24 0.31
CA ARG A 169 2.16 15.22 0.12
C ARG A 169 3.54 15.86 -0.06
N ILE A 170 3.60 16.98 -0.78
CA ILE A 170 4.85 17.76 -0.93
C ILE A 170 5.23 18.44 0.38
N PHE A 171 4.26 18.95 1.14
CA PHE A 171 4.57 19.51 2.46
C PHE A 171 5.22 18.47 3.36
N VAL A 172 4.66 17.25 3.41
CA VAL A 172 5.27 16.13 4.15
C VAL A 172 6.68 15.84 3.63
N LEU A 173 6.88 15.73 2.31
CA LEU A 173 8.19 15.48 1.71
C LEU A 173 9.23 16.54 2.10
N LEU A 174 8.89 17.83 2.03
CA LEU A 174 9.79 18.92 2.41
C LEU A 174 10.13 18.90 3.90
N MET A 175 9.15 18.57 4.76
CA MET A 175 9.38 18.45 6.20
C MET A 175 10.19 17.20 6.57
N GLU A 176 9.98 16.08 5.87
CA GLU A 176 10.83 14.88 5.98
C GLU A 176 12.28 15.22 5.60
N ALA A 177 12.49 15.95 4.51
CA ALA A 177 13.81 16.39 4.08
C ALA A 177 14.50 17.30 5.11
N LEU A 178 13.78 18.23 5.74
CA LEU A 178 14.33 19.05 6.82
C LEU A 178 14.76 18.23 8.04
N ILE A 179 13.95 17.22 8.40
CA ILE A 179 14.26 16.29 9.50
C ILE A 179 15.52 15.50 9.16
N GLU A 180 15.64 15.00 7.94
CA GLU A 180 16.79 14.20 7.49
C GLU A 180 18.10 14.98 7.51
N ILE A 181 18.09 16.24 7.04
CA ILE A 181 19.30 17.07 7.04
C ILE A 181 19.61 17.71 8.40
N ASN A 182 18.74 17.53 9.41
CA ASN A 182 18.79 18.22 10.70
C ASN A 182 19.02 19.73 10.53
N ALA A 183 18.15 20.37 9.75
CA ALA A 183 18.28 21.79 9.42
C ALA A 183 18.29 22.68 10.67
N ASP A 184 19.16 23.69 10.70
CA ASP A 184 19.15 24.71 11.75
C ASP A 184 17.86 25.54 11.69
N ILE A 185 17.19 25.67 12.83
CA ILE A 185 15.92 26.40 12.94
C ILE A 185 16.16 27.68 13.74
N THR A 186 15.99 28.84 13.09
CA THR A 186 16.05 30.14 13.79
C THR A 186 14.79 30.38 14.62
N ASP A 187 14.92 31.17 15.70
CA ASP A 187 13.79 31.53 16.58
C ASP A 187 12.61 32.14 15.82
N ASP A 188 12.89 32.99 14.83
CA ASP A 188 11.85 33.61 14.01
C ASP A 188 11.11 32.57 13.16
N THR A 189 11.85 31.66 12.51
CA THR A 189 11.27 30.56 11.75
C THR A 189 10.42 29.65 12.64
N ARG A 190 10.92 29.31 13.83
CA ARG A 190 10.19 28.51 14.82
C ARG A 190 8.89 29.19 15.24
N LYS A 191 8.89 30.51 15.46
CA LYS A 191 7.69 31.30 15.78
C LYS A 191 6.66 31.28 14.65
N ARG A 192 7.10 31.42 13.39
CA ARG A 192 6.20 31.34 12.22
C ARG A 192 5.60 29.93 12.08
N ALA A 193 6.43 28.89 12.19
CA ALA A 193 5.99 27.49 12.16
C ALA A 193 4.99 27.18 13.29
N LYS A 194 5.23 27.70 14.50
CA LYS A 194 4.30 27.57 15.65
C LYS A 194 2.92 28.16 15.33
N LYS A 195 2.86 29.35 14.74
CA LYS A 195 1.59 29.98 14.33
C LYS A 195 0.85 29.10 13.32
N LEU A 196 1.56 28.57 12.32
CA LEU A 196 1.00 27.66 11.33
C LEU A 196 0.48 26.37 11.99
N ALA A 197 1.22 25.80 12.93
CA ALA A 197 0.87 24.58 13.64
C ALA A 197 -0.44 24.73 14.44
N TYR A 198 -0.65 25.83 15.17
CA TYR A 198 -1.94 26.09 15.82
C TYR A 198 -3.10 26.21 14.82
N GLY A 199 -2.86 26.85 13.67
CA GLY A 199 -3.85 26.95 12.61
C GLY A 199 -4.22 25.60 12.00
N TRP A 200 -3.27 24.67 11.86
CA TRP A 200 -3.50 23.33 11.32
C TRP A 200 -4.11 22.39 12.35
N LYS A 201 -3.71 22.51 13.62
CA LYS A 201 -4.27 21.72 14.73
C LYS A 201 -5.79 21.77 14.77
N THR A 202 -6.39 22.93 14.54
CA THR A 202 -7.86 23.11 14.52
C THR A 202 -8.56 22.37 13.38
N LYS A 203 -7.82 21.91 12.36
CA LYS A 203 -8.35 21.22 11.17
C LYS A 203 -8.23 19.70 11.22
N ILE A 204 -7.50 19.16 12.21
CA ILE A 204 -7.20 17.72 12.29
C ILE A 204 -8.48 16.90 12.47
N ASP A 205 -9.35 17.29 13.40
CA ASP A 205 -10.57 16.55 13.75
C ASP A 205 -10.33 15.02 13.74
N THR A 206 -11.09 14.25 12.95
CA THR A 206 -10.93 12.79 12.79
C THR A 206 -10.20 12.40 11.51
N LYS A 207 -9.40 13.31 10.92
CA LYS A 207 -8.74 13.14 9.63
C LYS A 207 -7.26 12.74 9.79
N PRO A 208 -6.89 11.48 9.52
CA PRO A 208 -5.53 10.99 9.77
C PRO A 208 -4.45 11.71 8.95
N PHE A 209 -4.76 12.13 7.74
CA PHE A 209 -3.77 12.79 6.89
C PHE A 209 -3.44 14.21 7.38
N GLU A 210 -4.42 14.92 7.93
CA GLU A 210 -4.25 16.23 8.54
C GLU A 210 -3.44 16.12 9.83
N ALA A 211 -3.67 15.06 10.62
CA ALA A 211 -2.80 14.71 11.75
C ALA A 211 -1.37 14.41 11.29
N LEU A 212 -1.19 13.69 10.17
CA LEU A 212 0.13 13.36 9.63
C LEU A 212 0.90 14.63 9.24
N VAL A 213 0.27 15.51 8.48
CA VAL A 213 0.85 16.77 8.02
C VAL A 213 1.19 17.68 9.20
N PHE A 214 0.30 17.76 10.20
CA PHE A 214 0.55 18.50 11.43
C PHE A 214 1.73 17.93 12.23
N LEU A 215 1.79 16.62 12.44
CA LEU A 215 2.87 16.01 13.23
C LEU A 215 4.23 16.15 12.55
N HIS A 216 4.30 16.11 11.22
CA HIS A 216 5.54 16.43 10.50
C HIS A 216 5.98 17.88 10.71
N LEU A 217 5.05 18.83 10.75
CA LEU A 217 5.36 20.23 11.07
C LEU A 217 5.90 20.37 12.50
N VAL A 218 5.29 19.65 13.46
CA VAL A 218 5.76 19.65 14.85
C VAL A 218 7.16 19.05 14.96
N ALA A 219 7.44 17.96 14.26
CA ALA A 219 8.73 17.28 14.25
C ALA A 219 9.82 18.09 13.54
N ALA A 220 9.55 18.60 12.34
CA ALA A 220 10.53 19.32 11.51
C ALA A 220 10.95 20.67 12.08
N PHE A 221 10.11 21.31 12.90
CA PHE A 221 10.37 22.62 13.51
C PHE A 221 10.54 22.56 15.03
N GLU A 222 10.73 21.36 15.59
CA GLU A 222 11.02 21.15 17.02
C GLU A 222 10.01 21.82 17.95
N LEU A 223 8.72 21.62 17.63
CA LEU A 223 7.59 22.22 18.34
C LEU A 223 6.96 21.28 19.37
N GLY A 224 7.56 20.11 19.64
CA GLY A 224 6.98 19.10 20.54
C GLY A 224 6.57 19.66 21.90
N SER A 225 7.41 20.53 22.49
CA SER A 225 7.17 21.18 23.79
C SER A 225 6.05 22.23 23.79
N GLU A 226 5.54 22.63 22.63
CA GLU A 226 4.47 23.62 22.50
C GLU A 226 3.06 23.02 22.61
N PHE A 227 2.98 21.69 22.64
CA PHE A 227 1.74 20.92 22.68
C PHE A 227 1.76 19.88 23.80
N ALA A 228 0.58 19.47 24.27
CA ALA A 228 0.49 18.43 25.29
C ALA A 228 0.91 17.08 24.70
N SER A 229 1.79 16.36 25.39
CA SER A 229 2.32 15.08 24.90
C SER A 229 1.24 14.01 24.75
N GLU A 230 0.19 14.03 25.60
CA GLU A 230 -0.98 13.15 25.48
C GLU A 230 -1.77 13.42 24.20
N GLU A 231 -1.87 14.68 23.80
CA GLU A 231 -2.57 15.09 22.58
C GLU A 231 -1.77 14.67 21.34
N LEU A 232 -0.45 14.94 21.33
CA LEU A 232 0.44 14.48 20.27
C LEU A 232 0.41 12.95 20.14
N SER A 233 0.43 12.21 21.26
CA SER A 233 0.26 10.76 21.29
C SER A 233 -1.08 10.32 20.68
N GLY A 234 -2.15 11.06 20.93
CA GLY A 234 -3.45 10.84 20.29
C GLY A 234 -3.40 10.95 18.76
N TYR A 235 -2.68 11.94 18.23
CA TYR A 235 -2.45 12.08 16.80
C TYR A 235 -1.54 10.99 16.24
N VAL A 236 -0.49 10.60 16.96
CA VAL A 236 0.39 9.47 16.56
C VAL A 236 -0.41 8.18 16.46
N PHE A 237 -1.31 7.91 17.42
CA PHE A 237 -2.25 6.78 17.34
C PHE A 237 -3.14 6.83 16.11
N MET A 238 -3.63 8.02 15.75
CA MET A 238 -4.48 8.22 14.55
C MET A 238 -3.72 7.87 13.28
N ILE A 239 -2.44 8.24 13.21
CA ILE A 239 -1.58 7.99 12.05
C ILE A 239 -0.83 6.67 12.10
N ALA A 240 -1.08 5.79 13.07
CA ALA A 240 -0.29 4.58 13.29
C ALA A 240 -0.17 3.65 12.07
N ARG A 241 -1.07 3.74 11.07
CA ARG A 241 -0.98 2.97 9.82
C ARG A 241 0.02 3.55 8.80
N TYR A 242 0.32 4.84 8.86
CA TYR A 242 1.29 5.48 7.98
C TYR A 242 2.71 5.02 8.32
N ARG A 243 3.56 4.91 7.29
CA ARG A 243 4.98 4.51 7.43
C ARG A 243 5.73 5.48 8.34
N GLN A 244 5.39 6.76 8.30
CA GLN A 244 6.07 7.82 9.03
C GLN A 244 5.79 7.84 10.54
N ALA A 245 4.78 7.11 11.02
CA ALA A 245 4.23 7.32 12.36
C ALA A 245 5.28 7.19 13.49
N THR A 246 6.15 6.18 13.39
CA THR A 246 7.23 5.88 14.34
C THR A 246 8.39 6.86 14.22
N SER A 247 8.81 7.19 12.99
CA SER A 247 9.83 8.21 12.72
C SER A 247 9.46 9.56 13.34
N VAL A 248 8.23 10.02 13.09
CA VAL A 248 7.71 11.27 13.65
C VAL A 248 7.54 11.18 15.16
N CYS A 249 7.06 10.05 15.69
CA CYS A 249 6.96 9.81 17.13
C CYS A 249 8.33 9.96 17.83
N ASN A 250 9.38 9.39 17.24
CA ASN A 250 10.74 9.49 17.77
C ASN A 250 11.30 10.92 17.66
N LYS A 251 11.08 11.60 16.52
CA LYS A 251 11.60 12.97 16.32
C LYS A 251 10.93 14.00 17.23
N ILE A 252 9.66 13.81 17.59
CA ILE A 252 8.94 14.68 18.53
C ILE A 252 9.40 14.47 19.99
N ASP A 253 9.97 13.30 20.29
CA ASP A 253 10.40 12.88 21.63
C ASP A 253 9.27 12.92 22.69
N LEU A 254 8.26 12.06 22.51
CA LEU A 254 7.14 11.95 23.45
C LEU A 254 7.51 11.29 24.79
N GLY A 255 8.72 10.76 24.94
CA GLY A 255 9.17 10.01 26.11
C GLY A 255 8.59 8.60 26.22
N SER A 256 9.34 7.70 26.85
CA SER A 256 9.05 6.25 26.90
C SER A 256 7.73 5.91 27.61
N GLU A 257 7.32 6.68 28.63
CA GLU A 257 6.06 6.42 29.35
C GLU A 257 4.84 6.58 28.42
N ILE A 258 4.81 7.66 27.65
CA ILE A 258 3.70 8.00 26.75
C ILE A 258 3.69 7.06 25.55
N VAL A 259 4.86 6.75 24.98
CA VAL A 259 5.00 5.74 23.93
C VAL A 259 4.53 4.37 24.44
N GLY A 260 4.85 4.00 25.69
CA GLY A 260 4.35 2.79 26.31
C GLY A 260 2.82 2.76 26.44
N LYS A 261 2.19 3.87 26.85
CA LYS A 261 0.72 3.99 26.88
C LYS A 261 0.11 3.85 25.48
N LEU A 262 0.76 4.44 24.46
CA LEU A 262 0.36 4.33 23.07
C LEU A 262 0.41 2.88 22.55
N ILE A 263 1.50 2.16 22.84
CA ILE A 263 1.67 0.75 22.44
C ILE A 263 0.59 -0.12 23.08
N ARG A 264 0.31 0.05 24.38
CA ARG A 264 -0.80 -0.65 25.06
C ARG A 264 -2.14 -0.37 24.39
N LYS A 265 -2.43 0.91 24.10
CA LYS A 265 -3.66 1.29 23.38
C LYS A 265 -3.77 0.65 21.99
N LEU A 266 -2.65 0.47 21.27
CA LEU A 266 -2.63 -0.25 19.99
C LEU A 266 -2.97 -1.73 20.18
N LEU A 267 -2.41 -2.40 21.18
CA LEU A 267 -2.71 -3.79 21.52
C LEU A 267 -4.18 -3.97 21.89
N ASP A 268 -4.69 -3.15 22.81
CA ASP A 268 -6.08 -3.21 23.28
C ASP A 268 -7.09 -2.94 22.15
N SER A 269 -6.69 -2.16 21.14
CA SER A 269 -7.50 -1.89 19.95
C SER A 269 -7.44 -2.97 18.86
N GLY A 270 -6.79 -4.11 19.13
CA GLY A 270 -6.66 -5.22 18.18
C GLY A 270 -5.70 -4.93 17.03
N LYS A 271 -4.67 -4.09 17.24
CA LYS A 271 -3.67 -3.72 16.23
C LYS A 271 -2.25 -4.19 16.59
N PRO A 272 -2.03 -5.50 16.86
CA PRO A 272 -0.75 -6.00 17.35
C PRO A 272 0.41 -5.79 16.37
N ILE A 273 0.19 -5.89 15.05
CA ILE A 273 1.23 -5.60 14.04
C ILE A 273 1.76 -4.17 14.15
N LEU A 274 0.86 -3.19 14.36
CA LEU A 274 1.29 -1.80 14.54
C LEU A 274 1.99 -1.63 15.89
N ALA A 275 1.48 -2.25 16.95
CA ALA A 275 2.11 -2.22 18.26
C ALA A 275 3.54 -2.77 18.24
N VAL A 276 3.76 -3.94 17.63
CA VAL A 276 5.08 -4.55 17.46
C VAL A 276 6.01 -3.65 16.64
N ARG A 277 5.51 -3.02 15.57
CA ARG A 277 6.31 -2.04 14.82
C ARG A 277 6.78 -0.88 15.70
N PHE A 278 5.89 -0.32 16.53
CA PHE A 278 6.27 0.72 17.50
C PHE A 278 7.24 0.19 18.57
N MET A 279 7.10 -1.06 19.02
CA MET A 279 8.03 -1.66 19.99
C MET A 279 9.46 -1.66 19.47
N TYR A 280 9.68 -2.10 18.23
CA TYR A 280 11.01 -2.12 17.63
C TYR A 280 11.50 -0.73 17.23
N GLU A 281 10.72 0.01 16.45
CA GLU A 281 11.17 1.27 15.86
C GLU A 281 11.27 2.42 16.87
N CYS A 282 10.54 2.38 17.99
CA CYS A 282 10.67 3.34 19.08
C CYS A 282 11.54 2.82 20.25
N GLY A 283 12.22 1.67 20.11
CA GLY A 283 13.12 1.13 21.13
C GLY A 283 12.43 0.72 22.44
N MET A 284 11.17 0.28 22.37
CA MET A 284 10.36 -0.12 23.53
C MET A 284 10.36 -1.65 23.74
N THR A 285 11.43 -2.34 23.35
CA THR A 285 11.54 -3.81 23.45
C THR A 285 11.76 -4.32 24.88
N ASP A 286 12.23 -3.47 25.80
CA ASP A 286 12.47 -3.89 27.19
C ASP A 286 11.19 -3.86 28.04
N GLY A 287 10.24 -3.01 27.67
CA GLY A 287 8.97 -2.84 28.37
C GLY A 287 7.81 -3.68 27.82
N PHE A 288 8.05 -4.38 26.71
CA PHE A 288 7.07 -5.21 26.01
C PHE A 288 7.76 -6.47 25.49
N GLU A 289 7.03 -7.55 25.28
CA GLU A 289 7.58 -8.77 24.68
C GLU A 289 7.08 -8.90 23.22
N PRO A 290 7.80 -8.37 22.21
CA PRO A 290 7.26 -8.27 20.86
C PRO A 290 7.11 -9.64 20.18
N ILE A 291 8.02 -10.58 20.48
CA ILE A 291 8.01 -11.93 19.92
C ILE A 291 6.74 -12.70 20.35
N PRO A 292 6.41 -12.84 21.66
CA PRO A 292 5.14 -13.44 22.09
C PRO A 292 3.91 -12.78 21.49
N VAL A 293 3.87 -11.44 21.41
CA VAL A 293 2.75 -10.71 20.79
C VAL A 293 2.59 -11.09 19.33
N LEU A 294 3.69 -11.16 18.56
CA LEU A 294 3.66 -11.52 17.16
C LEU A 294 3.31 -13.00 16.94
N LYS A 295 3.79 -13.90 17.81
CA LYS A 295 3.40 -15.33 17.80
C LYS A 295 1.91 -15.51 18.08
N SER A 296 1.38 -14.82 19.10
CA SER A 296 -0.06 -14.80 19.38
C SER A 296 -0.83 -14.31 18.17
N TYR A 297 -0.42 -13.20 17.55
CA TYR A 297 -1.08 -12.67 16.37
C TYR A 297 -1.16 -13.68 15.21
N ILE A 298 -0.06 -14.39 14.92
CA ILE A 298 -0.04 -15.43 13.87
C ILE A 298 -1.05 -16.53 14.22
N LYS A 299 -1.03 -17.04 15.46
CA LYS A 299 -1.95 -18.06 15.93
C LYS A 299 -3.41 -17.59 15.86
N ASP A 300 -3.71 -16.42 16.41
CA ASP A 300 -5.04 -15.84 16.45
C ASP A 300 -5.60 -15.59 15.05
N SER A 301 -4.75 -15.22 14.09
CA SER A 301 -5.15 -15.04 12.68
C SER A 301 -5.58 -16.35 12.02
N ARG A 302 -4.88 -17.45 12.30
CA ARG A 302 -5.22 -18.81 11.82
C ARG A 302 -6.52 -19.29 12.44
N GLU A 303 -6.69 -19.09 13.73
CA GLU A 303 -7.92 -19.46 14.44
C GLU A 303 -9.12 -18.62 13.95
N ALA A 304 -8.92 -17.33 13.68
CA ALA A 304 -9.96 -16.47 13.11
C ALA A 304 -10.38 -16.94 11.71
N ALA A 305 -9.42 -17.31 10.85
CA ALA A 305 -9.72 -17.86 9.54
C ALA A 305 -10.55 -19.16 9.64
N LEU A 306 -10.19 -20.05 10.58
CA LEU A 306 -10.97 -21.27 10.85
C LEU A 306 -12.39 -20.95 11.32
N ARG A 307 -12.56 -20.02 12.27
CA ARG A 307 -13.88 -19.61 12.76
C ARG A 307 -14.78 -19.10 11.63
N VAL A 308 -14.26 -18.23 10.77
CA VAL A 308 -14.98 -17.70 9.59
C VAL A 308 -15.45 -18.84 8.68
N CYS A 309 -14.62 -19.87 8.47
CA CYS A 309 -15.01 -21.03 7.67
C CYS A 309 -16.10 -21.86 8.36
N THR A 310 -16.00 -22.09 9.67
CA THR A 310 -16.95 -22.94 10.40
C THR A 310 -18.33 -22.31 10.55
N GLU A 311 -18.41 -21.00 10.78
CA GLU A 311 -19.66 -20.28 11.04
C GLU A 311 -20.62 -20.27 9.84
N ASP A 312 -20.07 -20.30 8.63
CA ASP A 312 -20.83 -20.30 7.37
C ASP A 312 -20.74 -21.67 6.66
N ASN A 313 -20.64 -22.76 7.44
CA ASN A 313 -20.61 -24.14 6.95
C ASN A 313 -19.62 -24.37 5.79
N TYR A 314 -18.45 -23.73 5.85
CA TYR A 314 -17.43 -23.76 4.82
C TYR A 314 -17.95 -23.34 3.44
N SER A 315 -18.82 -22.32 3.38
CA SER A 315 -19.24 -21.74 2.10
C SER A 315 -18.04 -21.27 1.27
N LEU A 316 -18.21 -21.18 -0.04
CA LEU A 316 -17.15 -20.69 -0.92
C LEU A 316 -16.73 -19.25 -0.57
N ARG A 317 -17.71 -18.42 -0.18
CA ARG A 317 -17.50 -17.02 0.19
C ARG A 317 -16.69 -16.91 1.47
N SER A 318 -17.09 -17.61 2.53
CA SER A 318 -16.40 -17.59 3.82
C SER A 318 -14.98 -18.12 3.72
N GLN A 319 -14.75 -19.18 2.93
CA GLN A 319 -13.40 -19.69 2.69
C GLN A 319 -12.50 -18.68 1.99
N ASN A 320 -13.01 -17.99 0.95
CA ASN A 320 -12.22 -16.97 0.26
C ASN A 320 -11.90 -15.79 1.18
N GLU A 321 -12.87 -15.34 1.98
CA GLU A 321 -12.67 -14.29 2.97
C GLU A 321 -11.64 -14.69 4.05
N ALA A 322 -11.73 -15.93 4.56
CA ALA A 322 -10.78 -16.47 5.53
C ALA A 322 -9.36 -16.53 4.97
N ILE A 323 -9.19 -17.04 3.75
CA ILE A 323 -7.90 -17.12 3.06
C ILE A 323 -7.32 -15.72 2.85
N ASP A 324 -8.11 -14.77 2.39
CA ASP A 324 -7.64 -13.41 2.12
C ASP A 324 -7.22 -12.68 3.41
N LYS A 325 -7.97 -12.86 4.49
CA LYS A 325 -7.63 -12.32 5.81
C LYS A 325 -6.37 -12.98 6.39
N GLU A 326 -6.27 -14.31 6.34
CA GLU A 326 -5.09 -15.06 6.82
C GLU A 326 -3.84 -14.64 6.03
N LEU A 327 -3.92 -14.62 4.69
CA LEU A 327 -2.82 -14.18 3.83
C LEU A 327 -2.36 -12.75 4.15
N SER A 328 -3.30 -11.81 4.30
CA SER A 328 -2.97 -10.43 4.65
C SER A 328 -2.25 -10.34 5.99
N ALA A 329 -2.73 -11.08 7.00
CA ALA A 329 -2.13 -11.13 8.33
C ALA A 329 -0.73 -11.75 8.32
N LEU A 330 -0.56 -12.92 7.72
CA LEU A 330 0.71 -13.63 7.68
C LEU A 330 1.76 -12.85 6.88
N LYS A 331 1.40 -12.20 5.77
CA LYS A 331 2.31 -11.33 5.02
C LYS A 331 2.77 -10.11 5.84
N ALA A 332 1.88 -9.52 6.63
CA ALA A 332 2.24 -8.43 7.53
C ALA A 332 3.22 -8.90 8.63
N ALA A 333 3.01 -10.12 9.18
CA ALA A 333 3.93 -10.72 10.14
C ALA A 333 5.29 -11.04 9.52
N ILE A 334 5.33 -11.68 8.36
CA ILE A 334 6.58 -11.97 7.62
C ILE A 334 7.38 -10.70 7.37
N LYS A 335 6.71 -9.61 7.02
CA LYS A 335 7.38 -8.32 6.82
C LYS A 335 8.14 -7.90 8.08
N ILE A 336 7.48 -7.89 9.24
CA ILE A 336 8.15 -7.54 10.51
C ILE A 336 9.29 -8.51 10.84
N ILE A 337 9.07 -9.81 10.67
CA ILE A 337 10.09 -10.83 10.94
C ILE A 337 11.36 -10.55 10.13
N LYS A 338 11.22 -10.23 8.84
CA LYS A 338 12.35 -9.90 7.95
C LYS A 338 12.98 -8.55 8.28
N ASP A 339 12.16 -7.53 8.48
CA ASP A 339 12.64 -6.17 8.80
C ASP A 339 13.47 -6.14 10.10
N GLN A 340 13.20 -7.06 11.03
CA GLN A 340 13.87 -7.16 12.34
C GLN A 340 14.83 -8.35 12.48
N ASN A 341 15.08 -9.12 11.41
CA ASN A 341 15.92 -10.33 11.40
C ASN A 341 15.55 -11.38 12.48
N LEU A 342 14.26 -11.70 12.61
CA LEU A 342 13.74 -12.61 13.65
C LEU A 342 13.50 -14.04 13.14
N GLU A 343 14.00 -14.42 11.97
CA GLU A 343 13.62 -15.66 11.28
C GLU A 343 13.83 -16.92 12.13
N SER A 344 14.89 -16.96 12.94
CA SER A 344 15.18 -18.08 13.84
C SER A 344 14.09 -18.32 14.89
N GLU A 345 13.47 -17.25 15.37
CA GLU A 345 12.43 -17.28 16.42
C GLU A 345 11.08 -17.80 15.91
N PHE A 346 10.86 -17.78 14.58
CA PHE A 346 9.59 -18.10 13.93
C PHE A 346 9.63 -19.38 13.07
N THR A 347 10.65 -20.22 13.26
CA THR A 347 10.84 -21.48 12.52
C THR A 347 9.70 -22.47 12.78
N GLN A 348 9.17 -22.54 14.00
CA GLN A 348 8.11 -23.47 14.38
C GLN A 348 6.76 -23.10 13.77
N GLU A 349 6.51 -21.80 13.59
CA GLU A 349 5.25 -21.26 13.12
C GLU A 349 5.04 -21.51 11.62
N LYS A 350 6.09 -21.82 10.86
CA LYS A 350 6.01 -22.18 9.42
C LYS A 350 5.21 -21.15 8.61
N VAL A 351 5.45 -19.87 8.91
CA VAL A 351 4.63 -18.76 8.41
C VAL A 351 4.70 -18.66 6.88
N GLU A 352 5.89 -18.81 6.30
CA GLU A 352 6.11 -18.76 4.84
C GLU A 352 5.49 -19.95 4.12
N GLU A 353 5.71 -21.18 4.62
CA GLU A 353 5.09 -22.41 4.08
C GLU A 353 3.57 -22.25 3.99
N ARG A 354 2.96 -21.71 5.05
CA ARG A 354 1.52 -21.49 5.10
C ARG A 354 1.03 -20.47 4.08
N VAL A 355 1.76 -19.38 3.87
CA VAL A 355 1.43 -18.39 2.83
C VAL A 355 1.48 -19.04 1.44
N GLU A 356 2.50 -19.85 1.16
CA GLU A 356 2.58 -20.57 -0.11
C GLU A 356 1.40 -21.53 -0.35
N GLU A 357 1.00 -22.28 0.68
CA GLU A 357 -0.16 -23.18 0.61
C GLU A 357 -1.44 -22.42 0.25
N LEU A 358 -1.70 -21.30 0.92
CA LEU A 358 -2.87 -20.48 0.71
C LEU A 358 -2.88 -19.84 -0.70
N GLU A 359 -1.73 -19.39 -1.20
CA GLU A 359 -1.59 -18.86 -2.56
C GLU A 359 -1.79 -19.94 -3.63
N LYS A 360 -1.20 -21.12 -3.45
CA LYS A 360 -1.39 -22.28 -4.34
C LYS A 360 -2.87 -22.68 -4.40
N TYR A 361 -3.54 -22.71 -3.25
CA TYR A 361 -4.95 -23.01 -3.16
C TYR A 361 -5.82 -21.99 -3.92
N LYS A 362 -5.52 -20.69 -3.75
CA LYS A 362 -6.22 -19.60 -4.45
C LYS A 362 -6.00 -19.67 -5.97
N ALA A 363 -4.79 -20.00 -6.41
CA ALA A 363 -4.47 -20.17 -7.83
C ALA A 363 -5.20 -21.37 -8.46
N LEU A 364 -5.22 -22.51 -7.76
CA LEU A 364 -5.91 -23.72 -8.23
C LEU A 364 -7.43 -23.47 -8.40
N ARG A 365 -8.05 -22.79 -7.44
CA ARG A 365 -9.46 -22.41 -7.54
C ARG A 365 -9.75 -21.49 -8.71
N LYS A 366 -8.91 -20.48 -8.94
CA LYS A 366 -9.06 -19.57 -10.09
C LYS A 366 -9.02 -20.34 -11.42
N ARG A 367 -8.14 -21.33 -11.54
CA ARG A 367 -8.03 -22.21 -12.73
C ARG A 367 -9.28 -23.07 -12.94
N ASN A 368 -9.83 -23.65 -11.88
CA ASN A 368 -11.02 -24.51 -11.95
C ASN A 368 -12.31 -23.71 -12.28
N ALA A 369 -12.37 -22.43 -11.90
CA ALA A 369 -13.48 -21.54 -12.27
C ALA A 369 -13.45 -21.15 -13.77
N THR A 370 -12.28 -21.11 -14.39
CA THR A 370 -12.12 -20.77 -15.82
C THR A 370 -12.32 -21.98 -16.75
N ASN A 371 -12.09 -23.20 -16.24
CA ASN A 371 -12.29 -24.45 -16.97
C ASN A 371 -13.22 -25.40 -16.18
N PRO A 372 -14.55 -25.27 -16.28
CA PRO A 372 -15.45 -26.28 -15.72
C PRO A 372 -15.20 -27.62 -16.44
N PRO A 373 -15.09 -28.76 -15.73
CA PRO A 373 -15.00 -30.06 -16.36
C PRO A 373 -16.23 -30.31 -17.23
N GLN A 374 -16.03 -30.56 -18.53
CA GLN A 374 -17.05 -31.19 -19.36
C GLN A 374 -17.33 -32.58 -18.77
N GLN A 375 -18.46 -32.74 -18.08
CA GLN A 375 -18.99 -34.08 -17.84
C GLN A 375 -19.41 -34.64 -19.20
N GLU A 376 -18.65 -35.62 -19.70
CA GLU A 376 -19.09 -36.49 -20.77
C GLU A 376 -20.32 -37.27 -20.28
N SER A 377 -21.50 -36.77 -20.62
CA SER A 377 -22.75 -37.50 -20.51
C SER A 377 -22.67 -38.73 -21.42
N GLN A 378 -22.35 -39.89 -20.88
CA GLN A 378 -22.61 -41.17 -21.56
C GLN A 378 -24.13 -41.37 -21.65
N GLN A 379 -24.77 -40.81 -22.69
CA GLN A 379 -26.11 -41.20 -23.09
C GLN A 379 -26.05 -42.61 -23.68
N LYS A 380 -26.42 -43.61 -22.89
CA LYS A 380 -26.85 -44.91 -23.41
C LYS A 380 -28.19 -44.74 -24.12
N GLU A 381 -28.17 -44.86 -25.44
CA GLU A 381 -29.34 -45.04 -26.29
C GLU A 381 -30.26 -46.16 -25.76
N LYS A 382 -31.55 -45.87 -25.61
CA LYS A 382 -32.62 -46.86 -25.80
C LYS A 382 -33.74 -46.24 -26.64
N LYS A 383 -33.95 -46.83 -27.82
CA LYS A 383 -34.97 -46.51 -28.82
C LYS A 383 -36.34 -47.14 -28.50
N ARG A 384 -37.38 -46.51 -29.09
CA ARG A 384 -38.79 -46.91 -29.42
C ARG A 384 -39.87 -46.55 -28.40
N ALA A 385 -41.08 -46.08 -28.77
CA ALA A 385 -41.69 -45.67 -30.06
C ALA A 385 -43.03 -44.90 -29.81
N ARG A 386 -43.42 -44.06 -30.79
CA ARG A 386 -44.73 -43.47 -31.20
C ARG A 386 -45.99 -43.72 -30.33
N ASP A 387 -46.81 -42.69 -30.10
CA ASP A 387 -47.93 -42.31 -31.01
C ASP A 387 -48.62 -40.96 -30.69
N CYS A 388 -49.48 -40.52 -31.62
CA CYS A 388 -49.87 -39.14 -31.94
C CYS A 388 -51.14 -38.54 -31.24
N ASN A 389 -51.18 -37.19 -31.25
CA ASN A 389 -52.31 -36.23 -31.42
C ASN A 389 -53.47 -36.13 -30.41
N VAL A 390 -53.83 -34.89 -30.02
CA VAL A 390 -55.05 -34.13 -30.44
C VAL A 390 -54.97 -32.65 -29.97
N THR A 391 -55.67 -31.81 -30.71
CA THR A 391 -55.61 -30.37 -30.96
C THR A 391 -56.58 -29.50 -30.10
N GLN A 392 -56.34 -28.18 -30.09
CA GLN A 392 -57.29 -27.02 -30.09
C GLN A 392 -57.46 -26.12 -28.83
N VAL A 393 -56.78 -24.96 -28.90
CA VAL A 393 -57.27 -23.56 -28.93
C VAL A 393 -58.63 -23.20 -28.27
N SER A 394 -58.66 -22.18 -27.40
CA SER A 394 -59.41 -20.90 -27.57
C SER A 394 -59.33 -19.97 -26.33
N ALA A 395 -59.07 -18.68 -26.57
CA ALA A 395 -59.31 -17.55 -25.66
C ALA A 395 -60.62 -16.83 -26.08
N PRO A 396 -61.22 -15.95 -25.25
CA PRO A 396 -60.94 -14.51 -25.43
C PRO A 396 -61.01 -13.59 -24.17
N SER A 397 -60.38 -12.42 -24.33
CA SER A 397 -60.42 -11.09 -23.66
C SER A 397 -61.84 -10.57 -23.29
N GLN A 398 -62.14 -9.53 -22.47
CA GLN A 398 -61.46 -8.35 -21.89
C GLN A 398 -62.46 -7.60 -20.96
N GLN A 399 -62.02 -6.84 -19.93
CA GLN A 399 -62.57 -5.50 -19.56
C GLN A 399 -61.70 -4.76 -18.50
N LEU A 400 -61.76 -3.42 -18.52
CA LEU A 400 -60.72 -2.41 -18.22
C LEU A 400 -60.76 -1.71 -16.83
N LEU A 401 -59.53 -1.38 -16.32
CA LEU A 401 -59.04 -0.14 -15.63
C LEU A 401 -59.56 0.25 -14.21
N PRO A 402 -58.84 1.12 -13.41
CA PRO A 402 -57.61 1.90 -13.68
C PRO A 402 -56.47 1.85 -12.60
N ARG A 403 -55.29 2.37 -12.98
CA ARG A 403 -54.06 2.65 -12.18
C ARG A 403 -54.10 4.09 -11.59
N PRO A 404 -53.34 4.47 -10.54
CA PRO A 404 -51.96 5.01 -10.66
C PRO A 404 -51.05 4.47 -9.52
N GLU A 405 -49.73 4.59 -9.41
CA GLU A 405 -48.69 5.47 -9.97
C GLU A 405 -47.35 4.76 -9.66
N ALA A 406 -46.43 4.67 -10.63
CA ALA A 406 -45.07 4.19 -10.39
C ALA A 406 -44.12 5.38 -10.59
N LEU A 407 -43.46 5.81 -9.52
CA LEU A 407 -42.31 6.69 -9.60
C LEU A 407 -41.06 5.87 -9.86
N LEU A 408 -40.44 6.21 -10.99
CA LEU A 408 -39.14 5.78 -11.47
C LEU A 408 -38.05 5.99 -10.42
N MET A 409 -37.16 5.02 -10.27
CA MET A 409 -35.79 5.25 -9.79
C MET A 409 -34.79 4.73 -10.82
N PRO A 410 -33.66 5.43 -11.05
CA PRO A 410 -32.79 5.18 -12.20
C PRO A 410 -31.82 4.03 -11.97
N GLU A 411 -31.43 3.40 -13.08
CA GLU A 411 -30.33 2.45 -13.17
C GLU A 411 -29.03 3.04 -12.61
N HIS A 412 -28.42 2.38 -11.63
CA HIS A 412 -27.04 2.65 -11.26
C HIS A 412 -26.10 1.77 -12.07
N SER A 413 -25.41 2.42 -12.99
CA SER A 413 -24.27 1.92 -13.73
C SER A 413 -23.21 1.34 -12.78
N HIS A 414 -22.79 0.11 -13.05
CA HIS A 414 -21.64 -0.51 -12.41
C HIS A 414 -20.37 0.21 -12.86
N HIS A 415 -19.91 1.19 -12.06
CA HIS A 415 -18.55 1.71 -12.17
C HIS A 415 -17.60 0.83 -11.37
N GLY A 416 -16.57 0.33 -12.06
CA GLY A 416 -15.50 -0.47 -11.50
C GLY A 416 -14.78 0.24 -10.37
N LEU A 417 -14.47 -0.51 -9.32
CA LEU A 417 -13.63 -0.07 -8.22
C LEU A 417 -12.19 0.12 -8.72
N PRO A 418 -11.55 1.28 -8.48
CA PRO A 418 -10.13 1.44 -8.75
C PRO A 418 -9.30 0.69 -7.69
N LEU A 419 -8.37 -0.13 -8.17
CA LEU A 419 -7.32 -0.78 -7.38
C LEU A 419 -6.45 0.28 -6.68
N ASN A 420 -6.29 0.16 -5.37
CA ASN A 420 -5.32 0.89 -4.57
C ASN A 420 -4.06 0.01 -4.37
N PRO A 421 -2.83 0.51 -4.58
CA PRO A 421 -1.60 -0.27 -4.47
C PRO A 421 -1.19 -0.71 -3.04
N TYR A 422 -1.96 -0.39 -2.01
CA TYR A 422 -1.70 -0.85 -0.64
C TYR A 422 -2.84 -1.73 -0.16
N GLY A 423 -2.65 -3.06 -0.27
CA GLY A 423 -3.63 -4.08 0.10
C GLY A 423 -4.08 -4.00 1.56
N LEU A 424 -5.18 -3.29 1.80
CA LEU A 424 -6.07 -3.46 2.95
C LEU A 424 -7.49 -3.12 2.49
N MET A 425 -8.33 -4.15 2.35
CA MET A 425 -9.76 -3.99 2.10
C MET A 425 -10.48 -3.78 3.43
N THR A 426 -11.25 -2.70 3.56
CA THR A 426 -12.28 -2.55 4.58
C THR A 426 -13.65 -2.54 3.91
N SER A 427 -14.49 -3.51 4.26
CA SER A 427 -15.94 -3.42 4.08
C SER A 427 -16.53 -2.65 5.27
N ALA A 428 -17.46 -1.75 4.97
CA ALA A 428 -18.20 -0.98 5.96
C ALA A 428 -19.03 -1.89 6.88
N TYR A 429 -19.04 -1.56 8.18
CA TYR A 429 -19.98 -2.12 9.15
C TYR A 429 -21.36 -1.48 8.95
N THR A 430 -22.39 -2.29 8.71
CA THR A 430 -23.77 -1.96 9.04
C THR A 430 -24.04 -2.38 10.47
N GLY A 431 -24.31 -1.40 11.34
CA GLY A 431 -24.74 -1.63 12.72
C GLY A 431 -26.17 -2.14 12.78
N VAL A 432 -26.40 -3.22 13.52
CA VAL A 432 -27.72 -3.58 14.03
C VAL A 432 -27.65 -3.52 15.54
N VAL A 433 -28.45 -2.60 16.10
CA VAL A 433 -28.71 -2.45 17.52
C VAL A 433 -29.68 -3.55 17.94
N VAL A 434 -29.34 -4.32 18.98
CA VAL A 434 -30.32 -5.17 19.68
C VAL A 434 -30.12 -5.04 21.18
N ASN A 435 -31.14 -4.53 21.86
CA ASN A 435 -31.24 -4.41 23.31
C ASN A 435 -31.80 -5.74 23.89
N PRO A 436 -31.43 -6.19 25.10
CA PRO A 436 -31.86 -7.49 25.64
C PRO A 436 -32.99 -7.36 26.66
N LEU A 437 -33.98 -8.26 26.66
CA LEU A 437 -34.74 -8.67 27.87
C LEU A 437 -35.71 -9.86 27.65
N ALA A 438 -35.68 -10.79 28.62
CA ALA A 438 -36.64 -11.86 28.96
C ALA A 438 -36.79 -13.05 27.99
N GLY A 439 -36.90 -14.33 28.39
CA GLY A 439 -36.95 -14.99 29.70
C GLY A 439 -37.50 -16.43 29.54
N LEU A 440 -36.99 -17.34 30.38
CA LEU A 440 -37.57 -18.62 30.86
C LEU A 440 -37.69 -19.90 29.98
N LEU A 441 -37.12 -20.95 30.58
CA LEU A 441 -37.50 -22.38 30.70
C LEU A 441 -37.64 -23.30 29.47
N GLY A 442 -36.98 -24.47 29.56
CA GLY A 442 -37.46 -25.71 28.93
C GLY A 442 -36.37 -26.71 28.56
N SER A 443 -36.06 -27.62 29.48
CA SER A 443 -35.21 -28.80 29.29
C SER A 443 -35.94 -29.87 28.45
N ALA A 444 -35.24 -30.58 27.54
CA ALA A 444 -35.24 -32.05 27.40
C ALA A 444 -34.72 -32.56 26.04
N ALA A 445 -34.06 -33.72 26.14
CA ALA A 445 -33.95 -34.83 25.17
C ALA A 445 -32.83 -34.82 24.11
N THR A 446 -31.79 -35.61 24.42
CA THR A 446 -30.95 -36.36 23.48
C THR A 446 -31.75 -37.34 22.62
N PRO A 447 -31.31 -37.59 21.37
CA PRO A 447 -31.46 -38.93 20.77
C PRO A 447 -30.11 -39.57 20.40
N GLN A 448 -30.01 -40.87 20.71
CA GLN A 448 -28.96 -41.82 20.34
C GLN A 448 -29.08 -42.27 18.85
N PRO A 449 -28.06 -42.94 18.28
CA PRO A 449 -27.72 -42.88 16.87
C PRO A 449 -28.44 -43.93 16.02
N ILE A 450 -28.71 -43.59 14.76
CA ILE A 450 -29.18 -44.51 13.73
C ILE A 450 -27.98 -44.95 12.89
N TYR A 451 -27.63 -46.24 12.98
CA TYR A 451 -26.75 -46.91 12.03
C TYR A 451 -27.51 -47.17 10.72
N PHE A 452 -26.98 -46.72 9.59
CA PHE A 452 -27.23 -47.35 8.29
C PHE A 452 -25.98 -47.31 7.39
N ALA A 453 -25.57 -48.53 7.04
CA ALA A 453 -24.83 -49.06 5.89
C ALA A 453 -23.99 -48.14 4.97
N GLN A 454 -22.74 -48.58 4.78
CA GLN A 454 -21.82 -48.22 3.70
C GLN A 454 -22.48 -48.27 2.31
N GLN A 455 -22.30 -47.19 1.55
CA GLN A 455 -22.10 -47.25 0.10
C GLN A 455 -20.92 -46.37 -0.31
N THR A 456 -20.10 -46.96 -1.17
CA THR A 456 -18.79 -46.55 -1.64
C THR A 456 -18.81 -45.32 -2.54
N GLY A 457 -17.81 -44.44 -2.34
CA GLY A 457 -17.09 -43.79 -3.44
C GLY A 457 -17.53 -42.39 -3.85
N LEU A 458 -17.15 -41.38 -3.06
CA LEU A 458 -16.81 -40.02 -3.54
C LEU A 458 -15.74 -39.45 -2.61
N VAL A 459 -14.60 -39.08 -3.18
CA VAL A 459 -13.46 -38.48 -2.47
C VAL A 459 -13.93 -37.17 -1.83
N LEU A 460 -13.93 -37.13 -0.49
CA LEU A 460 -14.16 -35.93 0.30
C LEU A 460 -13.13 -34.84 -0.04
N PRO A 461 -13.51 -33.56 -0.16
CA PRO A 461 -12.54 -32.47 -0.24
C PRO A 461 -11.75 -32.40 1.07
N LEU A 462 -10.44 -32.11 0.99
CA LEU A 462 -9.56 -31.95 2.16
C LEU A 462 -10.25 -31.07 3.21
N GLN A 463 -10.62 -31.68 4.34
CA GLN A 463 -10.98 -30.95 5.55
C GLN A 463 -9.78 -30.09 5.93
N TYR A 464 -10.05 -28.85 6.32
CA TYR A 464 -9.09 -27.93 6.89
C TYR A 464 -8.60 -28.52 8.23
N GLN A 465 -7.57 -29.37 8.18
CA GLN A 465 -6.84 -29.81 9.36
C GLN A 465 -5.49 -29.10 9.37
N PRO A 466 -5.23 -28.23 10.36
CA PRO A 466 -3.87 -27.79 10.65
C PRO A 466 -3.09 -29.00 11.19
N PRO A 467 -1.90 -29.33 10.65
CA PRO A 467 -0.97 -30.16 11.41
C PRO A 467 -0.51 -29.35 12.64
N TYR A 468 -0.05 -30.04 13.69
CA TYR A 468 0.48 -29.47 14.94
C TYR A 468 -0.51 -29.18 16.07
N TYR A 469 -1.11 -30.23 16.62
CA TYR A 469 -1.12 -30.44 18.07
C TYR A 469 -0.96 -31.94 18.35
N SER A 470 0.14 -32.33 18.99
CA SER A 470 0.23 -33.62 19.69
C SER A 470 -0.55 -33.51 20.99
N GLN A 471 -1.35 -34.54 21.29
CA GLN A 471 -2.11 -34.70 22.54
C GLN A 471 -1.23 -34.61 23.78
#